data_AF-A0A841T3Q1-F1
#
_entry.id   AF-A0A841T3Q1-F1
#
_cell.length_a   1.000
_cell.length_b   1.000
_cell.length_c   1.000
_cell.angle_alpha   90.00
_cell.angle_beta   90.00
_cell.angle_gamma   90.00
#
_symmetry.space_group_name_H-M   'P 1'
#
loop_
_entity.id
_entity.type
_entity.pdbx_description
1 polymer ?
#
loop_
_entity_poly.entity_id
_entity_poly.type
_entity_poly.pdbx_seq_one_letter_code
_entity_poly.pdbx_strand_id
1 'polypeptide(L)' 'MENIPLEMESVDRVLASLVLHEAETVDQAVAEMHRVLKSGGICLCLEWEKKETLQGPPLHHRISADALKQSMERHG' A
#
# COMPACT_ATOMS: atom_id res chain seq x y z
N MET A 1 7.98 -5.33 0.44
CA MET A 1 7.16 -5.21 -0.80
C MET A 1 7.85 -4.33 -1.84
N GLU A 2 9.18 -4.21 -1.78
CA GLU A 2 9.91 -3.05 -2.31
C GLU A 2 10.66 -3.33 -3.61
N ASN A 3 10.45 -4.51 -4.19
CA ASN A 3 11.01 -4.90 -5.48
C ASN A 3 10.03 -5.88 -6.14
N ILE A 4 8.99 -5.33 -6.76
CA ILE A 4 8.03 -6.13 -7.53
C ILE A 4 8.73 -6.47 -8.85
N PRO A 5 8.93 -7.75 -9.20
CA PRO A 5 9.67 -8.16 -10.40
C PRO A 5 8.80 -8.03 -11.66
N LEU A 6 8.19 -6.86 -11.85
CA LEU A 6 7.36 -6.49 -12.98
C LEU A 6 7.87 -5.19 -13.59
N GLU A 7 7.68 -5.06 -14.89
CA GLU A 7 8.03 -3.86 -15.64
C GLU A 7 7.19 -2.66 -15.18
N MET A 8 7.71 -1.46 -15.44
CA MET A 8 6.97 -0.22 -15.23
C MET A 8 5.69 -0.21 -16.07
N GLU A 9 4.59 0.30 -15.52
CA GLU A 9 3.30 0.40 -16.22
C GLU A 9 2.84 -0.91 -16.89
N SER A 10 3.03 -2.05 -16.24
CA SER A 10 2.73 -3.37 -16.80
C SER A 10 1.39 -3.95 -16.34
N VAL A 11 0.82 -3.47 -15.24
CA VAL A 11 -0.46 -3.99 -14.70
C VAL A 11 -1.59 -2.96 -14.76
N ASP A 12 -2.80 -3.43 -15.01
CA ASP A 12 -4.00 -2.59 -15.02
C ASP A 12 -4.54 -2.32 -13.61
N ARG A 13 -4.30 -3.24 -12.67
CA ARG A 13 -4.88 -3.23 -11.32
C ARG A 13 -3.87 -3.71 -10.28
N VAL A 14 -3.88 -3.08 -9.11
CA VAL A 14 -3.14 -3.52 -7.92
C VAL A 14 -4.12 -3.73 -6.76
N LEU A 15 -3.95 -4.82 -6.02
CA LEU A 15 -4.63 -5.09 -4.76
C LEU A 15 -3.60 -5.35 -3.68
N ALA A 16 -3.50 -4.43 -2.71
CA ALA A 16 -2.77 -4.67 -1.47
C ALA A 16 -3.79 -4.95 -0.36
N SER A 17 -3.84 -6.20 0.11
CA SER A 17 -4.83 -6.64 1.08
C SER A 17 -4.15 -7.16 2.34
N LEU A 18 -4.24 -6.40 3.42
CA LEU A 18 -3.77 -6.74 4.76
C LEU A 18 -2.27 -7.10 4.77
N VAL A 19 -1.46 -6.31 4.08
CA VAL A 19 -0.02 -6.59 3.87
C VAL A 19 0.86 -5.34 3.94
N LEU A 20 0.29 -4.14 3.85
CA LEU A 20 1.08 -2.91 3.82
C LEU A 20 1.76 -2.64 5.16
N HIS A 21 1.17 -3.11 6.26
CA HIS A 21 1.74 -3.05 7.60
C HIS A 21 3.00 -3.93 7.80
N GLU A 22 3.30 -4.82 6.86
CA GLU A 22 4.52 -5.66 6.84
C GLU A 22 5.65 -5.06 5.99
N ALA A 23 5.39 -3.95 5.27
CA ALA A 23 6.42 -3.26 4.50
C ALA A 23 7.36 -2.46 5.42
N GLU A 24 8.61 -2.22 4.99
CA GLU A 24 9.55 -1.40 5.77
C GLU A 24 8.98 0.00 5.95
N THR A 25 8.45 0.57 4.86
CA THR A 25 7.65 1.78 4.91
C THR A 25 6.46 1.69 3.96
N VAL A 26 5.34 2.32 4.35
CA VAL A 26 4.18 2.48 3.46
C VAL A 26 4.55 3.26 2.19
N ASP A 27 5.51 4.17 2.29
CA ASP A 27 5.91 5.05 1.20
C ASP A 27 6.64 4.31 0.08
N GLN A 28 7.63 3.49 0.43
CA GLN A 28 8.32 2.65 -0.56
C GLN A 28 7.37 1.62 -1.19
N ALA A 29 6.49 1.03 -0.37
CA ALA A 29 5.46 0.12 -0.83
C ALA A 29 4.53 0.76 -1.88
N VAL A 30 3.99 1.94 -1.58
CA VAL A 30 3.08 2.67 -2.47
C VAL A 30 3.81 3.15 -3.73
N ALA A 31 5.04 3.63 -3.61
CA ALA A 31 5.87 4.01 -4.75
C ALA A 31 6.07 2.85 -5.73
N GLU A 32 6.38 1.66 -5.21
CA GLU A 32 6.63 0.47 -6.02
C GLU A 32 5.34 -0.07 -6.67
N MET A 33 4.22 -0.01 -5.95
CA MET A 33 2.90 -0.32 -6.52
C MET A 33 2.52 0.65 -7.65
N HIS A 34 2.77 1.95 -7.46
CA HIS A 34 2.52 2.96 -8.49
C HIS A 34 3.43 2.75 -9.71
N ARG A 35 4.72 2.41 -9.52
CA ARG A 35 5.67 2.14 -10.61
C ARG A 35 5.16 1.07 -11.59
N VAL A 36 4.61 -0.02 -11.07
CA VAL A 36 4.13 -1.14 -11.92
C VAL A 36 2.74 -0.90 -12.50
N LEU A 37 1.95 0.01 -11.91
CA LEU A 37 0.59 0.32 -12.35
C LEU A 37 0.62 1.21 -13.60
N LYS A 38 -0.17 0.88 -14.61
CA LYS A 38 -0.37 1.72 -15.79
C LYS A 38 -0.99 3.06 -15.40
N SER A 39 -0.66 4.12 -16.14
CA SER A 39 -1.41 5.38 -16.13
C SER A 39 -2.93 5.14 -16.29
N GLY A 40 -3.73 5.63 -15.35
CA GLY A 40 -5.20 5.40 -15.30
C GLY A 40 -5.62 4.02 -14.77
N GLY A 41 -4.67 3.20 -14.32
CA GLY A 41 -4.94 1.97 -13.59
C GLY A 41 -5.57 2.22 -12.22
N ILE A 42 -6.04 1.14 -11.57
CA ILE A 42 -6.70 1.24 -10.25
C ILE A 42 -5.86 0.50 -9.21
N CYS A 43 -5.53 1.19 -8.13
CA CYS A 43 -4.94 0.60 -6.93
C CYS A 43 -6.00 0.53 -5.82
N LEU A 44 -6.21 -0.65 -5.24
CA LEU A 44 -7.06 -0.85 -4.08
C LEU A 44 -6.20 -1.29 -2.90
N CYS A 45 -6.26 -0.52 -1.80
CA CYS A 45 -5.62 -0.86 -0.54
C CYS A 45 -6.69 -1.21 0.51
N LEU A 46 -6.63 -2.42 1.04
CA LEU A 46 -7.44 -2.89 2.16
C LEU A 46 -6.52 -3.16 3.33
N GLU A 47 -6.68 -2.46 4.45
CA GLU A 47 -5.73 -2.54 5.56
C GLU A 47 -6.38 -2.41 6.94
N TRP A 48 -5.67 -2.89 7.97
CA TRP A 48 -5.98 -2.66 9.37
C TRP A 48 -5.78 -1.19 9.73
N GLU A 49 -6.88 -0.49 9.97
CA GLU A 49 -6.83 0.85 10.55
C GLU A 49 -6.05 0.86 11.87
N LYS A 50 -5.30 1.94 12.10
CA LYS A 50 -4.54 2.18 13.34
C LYS A 50 -5.47 2.56 14.49
N LYS A 51 -6.32 1.61 14.86
CA LYS A 51 -7.26 1.63 15.98
C LYS A 51 -7.22 0.28 16.68
N GLU A 52 -7.47 0.27 17.98
CA GLU A 52 -7.57 -0.98 18.74
C GLU A 52 -8.75 -1.82 18.24
N THR A 53 -8.51 -3.12 18.06
CA THR A 53 -9.51 -4.11 17.63
C THR A 53 -9.25 -5.44 18.31
N LEU A 54 -10.26 -6.31 18.36
CA LEU A 54 -10.14 -7.65 18.98
C LEU A 54 -9.14 -8.56 18.28
N GLN A 55 -8.85 -8.30 17.00
CA GLN A 55 -7.97 -9.11 16.14
C GLN A 55 -7.09 -8.20 15.29
N GLY A 56 -6.03 -8.76 14.72
CA GLY A 56 -5.11 -8.07 13.82
C GLY A 56 -3.71 -7.91 14.44
N PRO A 57 -2.77 -7.30 13.69
CA PRO A 57 -1.40 -7.10 14.14
C PRO A 57 -1.35 -6.10 15.30
N PRO A 58 -0.21 -6.02 16.03
CA PRO A 58 0.00 -5.02 17.07
C PRO A 58 -0.28 -3.60 16.57
N LEU A 59 -0.87 -2.73 17.41
CA LEU A 59 -1.27 -1.37 17.02
C LEU A 59 -0.13 -0.57 16.38
N HIS A 60 1.11 -0.75 16.85
CA HIS A 60 2.27 -0.02 16.35
C HIS A 60 2.77 -0.49 14.97
N HIS A 61 2.36 -1.66 14.50
CA HIS A 61 2.60 -2.09 13.11
C HIS A 61 1.57 -1.49 12.14
N ARG A 62 0.40 -1.07 12.63
CA ARG A 62 -0.71 -0.60 11.78
C ARG A 62 -0.47 0.77 11.19
N ILE A 63 -1.12 1.01 10.06
CA ILE A 63 -1.07 2.26 9.30
C ILE A 63 -2.43 2.97 9.49
N SER A 64 -2.41 4.28 9.76
CA SER A 64 -3.67 5.05 9.79
C SER A 64 -4.16 5.33 8.37
N ALA A 65 -5.47 5.44 8.17
CA ALA A 65 -6.04 5.84 6.88
C ALA A 65 -5.42 7.13 6.33
N ASP A 66 -5.17 8.13 7.19
CA ASP A 66 -4.56 9.40 6.78
C ASP A 66 -3.12 9.22 6.26
N ALA A 67 -2.32 8.38 6.92
CA ALA A 67 -0.94 8.12 6.50
C ALA A 67 -0.90 7.36 5.17
N LEU A 68 -1.76 6.37 5.01
CA LEU A 68 -1.90 5.63 3.74
C LEU A 68 -2.37 6.57 2.63
N LYS A 69 -3.39 7.38 2.87
CA LYS A 69 -3.91 8.36 1.91
C LYS A 69 -2.83 9.36 1.47
N GLN A 70 -2.08 9.94 2.42
CA GLN A 70 -1.00 10.87 2.10
C GLN A 70 0.09 10.22 1.24
N SER A 71 0.41 8.95 1.51
CA SER A 71 1.40 8.21 0.71
C SER A 71 0.89 7.94 -0.71
N MET A 72 -0.40 7.61 -0.87
CA MET A 72 -1.04 7.47 -2.18
C MET A 72 -1.00 8.78 -2.96
N GLU A 73 -1.48 9.89 -2.37
CA GLU A 73 -1.48 11.22 -3.01
C GLU A 73 -0.06 11.70 -3.39
N ARG A 74 0.97 11.29 -2.65
CA ARG A 74 2.36 11.62 -2.95
C ARG A 74 2.89 10.94 -4.21
N HIS A 75 2.41 9.73 -4.51
CA HIS A 75 2.97 8.89 -5.58
C HIS A 75 2.08 8.82 -6.82
N GLY A 76 0.77 9.08 -6.71
CA GLY A 76 -0.15 9.13 -7.86
C GLY A 76 -1.61 9.33 -7.46
#